data_AF-A0A7K1UBF0-F1
#
_entry.id   AF-A0A7K1UBF0-F1
#
_cell.length_a   1.000
_cell.length_b   1.000
_cell.length_c   1.000
_cell.angle_alpha   90.00
_cell.angle_beta   90.00
_cell.angle_gamma   90.00
#
_symmetry.space_group_name_H-M   'P 1'
#
loop_
_entity.id
_entity.type
_entity.pdbx_description
1 polymer ?
#
loop_
_entity_poly.entity_id
_entity_poly.type
_entity_poly.pdbx_seq_one_letter_code
_entity_poly.pdbx_strand_id
1 'polypeptide(L)'
;MFTQTTQIRVRYGETDQMGYLYYGNYALYYEVGRAEAIRTLGFTYAELEKQGIIMPVAELNSKYLRPAYYDDLITVKTILKELPVDHKIRFHSELYNEKGELLNIGVTTLVFLHADTRLRYGMPPVLMERLAPFFEKSPQ
;
A
#
# COMPACT_ATOMS: atom_id res chain seq x y z
N MET A 1 -2.04 3.35 -15.11
CA MET A 1 -1.99 2.77 -13.74
C MET A 1 -0.64 3.07 -13.12
N PHE A 2 -0.58 3.29 -11.81
CA PHE A 2 0.67 3.51 -11.08
C PHE A 2 1.10 2.22 -10.36
N THR A 3 2.38 1.90 -10.38
CA THR A 3 2.94 0.70 -9.73
C THR A 3 4.31 1.01 -9.17
N GLN A 4 4.57 0.55 -7.94
CA GLN A 4 5.86 0.62 -7.29
C GLN A 4 6.18 -0.72 -6.59
N THR A 5 7.46 -1.08 -6.52
CA THR A 5 7.92 -2.25 -5.78
C THR A 5 8.80 -1.84 -4.60
N THR A 6 8.72 -2.61 -3.51
CA THR A 6 9.56 -2.49 -2.32
C THR A 6 9.93 -3.91 -1.85
N GLN A 7 11.16 -4.12 -1.40
CA GLN A 7 11.58 -5.41 -0.88
C GLN A 7 11.59 -5.41 0.65
N ILE A 8 11.06 -6.47 1.24
CA ILE A 8 11.00 -6.67 2.69
C ILE A 8 11.46 -8.09 2.99
N ARG A 9 12.40 -8.23 3.92
CA ARG A 9 12.86 -9.55 4.42
C ARG A 9 11.96 -9.98 5.56
N VAL A 10 11.45 -11.22 5.52
CA VAL A 10 10.69 -11.78 6.64
C VAL A 10 11.58 -11.96 7.86
N ARG A 11 11.19 -11.32 8.98
CA ARG A 11 11.97 -11.35 10.21
C ARG A 11 11.57 -12.54 11.08
N TYR A 12 12.50 -13.03 11.90
CA TYR A 12 12.24 -14.15 12.80
C TYR A 12 11.06 -13.90 13.73
N GLY A 13 10.94 -12.69 14.29
CA GLY A 13 9.82 -12.31 15.17
C GLY A 13 8.47 -12.14 14.46
N GLU A 14 8.42 -12.25 13.13
CA GLU A 14 7.19 -12.12 12.35
C GLU A 14 6.57 -13.49 12.02
N THR A 15 7.25 -14.60 12.35
CA THR A 15 6.71 -15.95 12.14
C THR A 15 5.86 -16.43 13.31
N ASP A 16 4.98 -17.40 13.05
CA ASP A 16 4.19 -18.08 14.08
C ASP A 16 4.65 -19.53 14.32
N GLN A 17 3.94 -20.24 15.20
CA GLN A 17 4.24 -21.64 15.55
C GLN A 17 4.16 -22.59 14.33
N MET A 18 3.46 -22.22 13.26
CA MET A 18 3.38 -23.02 12.03
C MET A 18 4.58 -22.81 11.11
N GLY A 19 5.49 -21.87 11.43
CA GLY A 19 6.73 -21.62 10.69
C GLY A 19 6.56 -20.69 9.50
N TYR A 20 5.41 -20.02 9.38
CA TYR A 20 5.12 -19.06 8.31
C TYR A 20 5.11 -17.64 8.85
N LEU A 21 5.25 -16.66 7.97
CA LEU A 21 4.88 -15.27 8.27
C LEU A 21 3.45 -15.23 8.79
N TYR A 22 3.28 -14.82 10.05
CA TYR A 22 1.98 -14.75 10.70
C TYR A 22 1.01 -13.88 9.90
N TYR A 23 -0.21 -14.37 9.67
CA TYR A 23 -1.19 -13.69 8.80
C TYR A 23 -1.45 -12.24 9.22
N GLY A 24 -1.39 -11.93 10.53
CA GLY A 24 -1.60 -10.58 11.06
C GLY A 24 -0.51 -9.58 10.67
N ASN A 25 0.67 -10.04 10.26
CA ASN A 25 1.78 -9.17 9.89
C ASN A 25 1.71 -8.66 8.44
N TYR A 26 0.87 -9.24 7.58
CA TYR A 26 0.77 -8.83 6.17
C TYR A 26 0.30 -7.38 6.00
N ALA A 27 -0.51 -6.86 6.94
CA ALA A 27 -0.91 -5.45 6.94
C ALA A 27 0.29 -4.49 7.00
N LEU A 28 1.34 -4.86 7.74
CA LEU A 28 2.58 -4.08 7.83
C LEU A 28 3.33 -4.07 6.48
N TYR A 29 3.32 -5.19 5.76
CA TYR A 29 3.96 -5.29 4.45
C TYR A 29 3.27 -4.40 3.43
N TYR A 30 1.93 -4.37 3.44
CA TYR A 30 1.16 -3.45 2.59
C TYR A 30 1.39 -1.99 2.96
N GLU A 31 1.52 -1.68 4.25
CA GLU A 31 1.80 -0.33 4.74
C GLU A 31 3.17 0.15 4.28
N VAL A 32 4.23 -0.64 4.49
CA VAL A 32 5.57 -0.32 4.00
C VAL A 32 5.58 -0.11 2.48
N GLY A 33 4.98 -1.04 1.71
CA GLY A 33 4.90 -0.90 0.25
C GLY A 33 4.16 0.38 -0.17
N ARG A 34 3.08 0.73 0.53
CA ARG A 34 2.31 1.95 0.27
C ARG A 34 3.06 3.22 0.67
N ALA A 35 3.75 3.22 1.81
CA ALA A 35 4.56 4.34 2.27
C ALA A 35 5.69 4.65 1.30
N GLU A 36 6.38 3.62 0.82
CA GLU A 36 7.44 3.77 -0.20
C GLU A 36 6.86 4.15 -1.57
N ALA A 37 5.70 3.63 -1.95
CA ALA A 37 5.00 4.06 -3.15
C ALA A 37 4.70 5.58 -3.12
N ILE A 38 4.21 6.11 -1.99
CA ILE A 38 3.99 7.55 -1.83
C ILE A 38 5.33 8.32 -1.82
N ARG A 39 6.37 7.78 -1.16
CA ARG A 39 7.73 8.38 -1.18
C ARG A 39 8.25 8.62 -2.59
N THR A 40 8.05 7.67 -3.50
CA THR A 40 8.48 7.83 -4.91
C THR A 40 7.73 8.92 -5.68
N LEU A 41 6.55 9.35 -5.21
CA LEU A 41 5.81 10.50 -5.74
C LEU A 41 6.38 11.84 -5.26
N GLY A 42 7.41 11.81 -4.40
CA GLY A 42 8.14 13.00 -3.95
C GLY A 42 7.61 13.61 -2.65
N PHE A 43 6.83 12.87 -1.86
CA PHE A 43 6.39 13.28 -0.52
C PHE A 43 6.12 12.07 0.38
N THR A 44 5.86 12.30 1.65
CA THR A 44 5.65 11.29 2.69
C THR A 44 4.29 11.45 3.37
N TYR A 45 3.82 10.41 4.05
CA TYR A 45 2.65 10.51 4.92
C TYR A 45 2.76 11.65 5.93
N ALA A 46 3.93 11.80 6.57
CA ALA A 46 4.16 12.86 7.55
C ALA A 46 3.99 14.28 6.95
N GLU A 47 4.30 14.47 5.67
CA GLU A 47 4.09 15.76 5.00
C GLU A 47 2.60 16.03 4.71
N LEU A 48 1.81 15.00 4.39
CA LEU A 48 0.34 15.13 4.32
C LEU A 48 -0.26 15.44 5.70
N GLU A 49 0.22 14.78 6.75
CA GLU A 49 -0.25 15.03 8.12
C GLU A 49 0.06 16.46 8.58
N LYS A 50 1.24 16.98 8.22
CA LYS A 50 1.60 18.39 8.45
C LYS A 50 0.70 19.38 7.69
N GLN A 51 0.10 18.95 6.57
CA GLN A 51 -0.91 19.72 5.83
C GLN A 51 -2.33 19.57 6.43
N GLY A 52 -2.47 18.88 7.57
CA GLY A 52 -3.74 18.67 8.26
C GLY A 52 -4.60 17.56 7.64
N ILE A 53 -4.02 16.67 6.83
CA ILE A 53 -4.72 15.56 6.18
C ILE A 53 -4.18 14.23 6.67
N ILE A 54 -5.07 13.36 7.14
CA ILE A 54 -4.74 11.99 7.57
C ILE A 54 -5.42 10.97 6.67
N MET A 55 -4.83 9.76 6.61
CA MET A 55 -5.32 8.67 5.78
C MET A 55 -5.53 7.38 6.60
N PRO A 56 -6.56 7.28 7.45
CA PRO A 56 -6.85 6.02 8.15
C PRO A 56 -7.28 4.91 7.19
N VAL A 57 -6.93 3.67 7.54
CA VAL A 57 -7.41 2.47 6.86
C VAL A 57 -8.88 2.26 7.23
N ALA A 58 -9.75 2.20 6.21
CA ALA A 58 -11.18 1.92 6.36
C ALA A 58 -11.52 0.45 6.11
N GLU A 59 -10.76 -0.22 5.24
CA GLU A 59 -10.98 -1.62 4.90
C GLU A 59 -9.66 -2.29 4.53
N LEU A 60 -9.50 -3.55 4.95
CA LEU A 60 -8.40 -4.40 4.53
C LEU A 60 -8.95 -5.76 4.08
N ASN A 61 -8.67 -6.12 2.82
CA ASN A 61 -8.88 -7.46 2.30
C ASN A 61 -7.52 -8.13 2.07
N SER A 62 -7.38 -9.39 2.46
CA SER A 62 -6.15 -10.17 2.25
C SER A 62 -6.49 -11.59 1.82
N LYS A 63 -5.82 -12.06 0.77
CA LYS A 63 -5.93 -13.40 0.23
C LYS A 63 -4.56 -14.08 0.25
N TYR A 64 -4.44 -15.11 1.07
CA TYR A 64 -3.24 -15.92 1.24
C TYR A 64 -3.27 -17.08 0.24
N LEU A 65 -2.32 -17.11 -0.70
CA LEU A 65 -2.23 -18.14 -1.75
C LEU A 65 -1.13 -19.15 -1.44
N ARG A 66 0.00 -18.68 -0.91
CA ARG A 66 1.15 -19.49 -0.51
C ARG A 66 1.79 -18.87 0.73
N PRO A 67 2.41 -19.68 1.61
CA PRO A 67 3.14 -19.15 2.76
C PRO A 67 4.41 -18.41 2.34
N ALA A 68 4.77 -17.40 3.13
CA ALA A 68 6.11 -16.84 3.20
C ALA A 68 6.82 -17.41 4.44
N TYR A 69 8.12 -17.62 4.35
CA TYR A 69 8.93 -18.23 5.41
C TYR A 69 9.91 -17.23 5.99
N TYR A 70 10.47 -17.57 7.15
CA TYR A 70 11.59 -16.83 7.73
C TYR A 70 12.71 -16.65 6.68
N ASP A 71 13.27 -15.43 6.64
CA ASP A 71 14.36 -15.04 5.76
C ASP A 71 14.01 -14.98 4.25
N ASP A 72 12.75 -15.18 3.85
CA ASP A 72 12.33 -14.92 2.46
C ASP A 72 12.46 -13.42 2.12
N LEU A 73 13.02 -13.09 0.95
CA LEU A 73 12.92 -11.74 0.39
C LEU A 73 11.59 -11.58 -0.34
N ILE A 74 10.70 -10.80 0.25
CA ILE A 74 9.38 -10.53 -0.31
C ILE A 74 9.43 -9.27 -1.16
N THR A 75 9.07 -9.39 -2.42
CA THR A 75 8.78 -8.25 -3.27
C THR A 75 7.32 -7.84 -3.07
N VAL A 76 7.11 -6.71 -2.41
CA VAL A 76 5.80 -6.07 -2.25
C VAL A 76 5.58 -5.13 -3.43
N LYS A 77 4.66 -5.48 -4.31
CA LYS A 77 4.24 -4.66 -5.44
C LYS A 77 2.95 -3.93 -5.09
N THR A 78 3.04 -2.62 -4.96
CA THR A 78 1.91 -1.73 -4.68
C THR A 78 1.38 -1.10 -5.96
N ILE A 79 0.08 -1.16 -6.17
CA ILE A 79 -0.58 -0.80 -7.43
C ILE A 79 -1.78 0.10 -7.13
N LEU A 80 -1.86 1.23 -7.83
CA LEU A 80 -3.07 2.03 -7.98
C LEU A 80 -3.62 1.79 -9.38
N LYS A 81 -4.76 1.09 -9.45
CA LYS A 81 -5.39 0.70 -10.71
C LYS A 81 -6.11 1.86 -11.39
N GLU A 82 -6.67 2.75 -10.59
CA GLU A 82 -7.43 3.92 -11.02
C GLU A 82 -6.96 5.16 -10.26
N LEU A 83 -7.15 6.33 -10.88
CA LEU A 83 -6.91 7.61 -10.24
C LEU A 83 -8.06 7.88 -9.25
N PRO A 84 -7.79 8.09 -7.96
CA PRO A 84 -8.85 8.37 -6.99
C PRO A 84 -9.49 9.73 -7.27
N VAL A 85 -10.81 9.76 -7.34
CA VAL A 85 -11.59 10.98 -7.63
C VAL A 85 -12.47 11.45 -6.46
N ASP A 86 -12.53 10.68 -5.37
CA ASP A 86 -13.41 10.92 -4.22
C ASP A 86 -12.60 10.89 -2.89
N HIS A 87 -13.26 10.82 -1.75
CA HIS A 87 -12.71 10.78 -0.40
C HIS A 87 -11.96 9.47 -0.03
N LYS A 88 -11.71 8.57 -0.98
CA LYS A 88 -11.09 7.25 -0.73
C LYS A 88 -10.08 6.87 -1.80
N ILE A 89 -9.09 6.08 -1.40
CA ILE A 89 -8.04 5.52 -2.26
C ILE A 89 -7.85 4.04 -1.96
N ARG A 90 -7.67 3.22 -3.00
CA ARG A 90 -7.49 1.76 -2.87
C ARG A 90 -6.12 1.35 -3.38
N PHE A 91 -5.29 0.86 -2.47
CA PHE A 91 -3.99 0.28 -2.81
C PHE A 91 -4.11 -1.22 -2.95
N HIS A 92 -3.84 -1.72 -4.15
CA HIS A 92 -3.69 -3.15 -4.39
C HIS A 92 -2.24 -3.55 -4.10
N SER A 93 -2.06 -4.70 -3.46
CA SER A 93 -0.74 -5.25 -3.13
C SER A 93 -0.64 -6.68 -3.65
N GLU A 94 0.49 -6.99 -4.28
CA GLU A 94 0.86 -8.33 -4.70
C GLU A 94 2.22 -8.66 -4.07
N LEU A 95 2.32 -9.75 -3.33
CA LEU A 95 3.55 -10.17 -2.66
C LEU A 95 4.13 -11.39 -3.37
N TYR A 96 5.41 -11.31 -3.74
CA TYR A 96 6.13 -12.37 -4.43
C TYR A 96 7.37 -12.80 -3.65
N ASN A 97 7.74 -14.08 -3.71
CA ASN A 97 9.04 -14.54 -3.25
C ASN A 97 10.14 -14.32 -4.31
N GLU A 98 11.38 -14.72 -3.99
CA GLU A 98 12.55 -14.62 -4.88
C GLU A 98 12.41 -15.47 -6.15
N LYS A 99 11.53 -16.46 -6.16
CA LYS A 99 11.22 -17.29 -7.34
C LYS A 99 10.16 -16.66 -8.25
N GLY A 100 9.62 -15.49 -7.88
CA GLY A 100 8.53 -14.83 -8.60
C GLY A 100 7.17 -15.47 -8.39
N GLU A 101 7.00 -16.33 -7.38
CA GLU A 101 5.72 -16.96 -7.06
C GLU A 101 4.84 -15.99 -6.27
N LEU A 102 3.59 -15.80 -6.71
CA LEU A 102 2.63 -14.96 -6.00
C LEU A 102 2.18 -15.63 -4.70
N LEU A 103 2.49 -15.01 -3.57
CA LEU A 103 2.20 -15.52 -2.23
C LEU A 103 0.89 -14.99 -1.68
N ASN A 104 0.65 -13.69 -1.87
CA ASN A 104 -0.48 -13.01 -1.24
C ASN A 104 -0.96 -11.82 -2.08
N ILE A 105 -2.27 -11.58 -2.03
CA ILE A 105 -2.92 -10.41 -2.62
C ILE A 105 -3.60 -9.62 -1.50
N GLY A 106 -3.36 -8.33 -1.43
CA GLY A 106 -4.01 -7.42 -0.49
C GLY A 106 -4.73 -6.27 -1.19
N VAL A 107 -5.81 -5.78 -0.61
CA VAL A 107 -6.41 -4.49 -0.97
C VAL A 107 -6.63 -3.69 0.31
N THR A 108 -5.95 -2.55 0.43
CA THR A 108 -6.14 -1.61 1.54
C THR A 108 -6.89 -0.39 1.03
N THR A 109 -8.07 -0.12 1.60
CA THR A 109 -8.83 1.10 1.34
C THR A 109 -8.54 2.11 2.43
N LEU A 110 -8.07 3.30 2.05
CA LEU A 110 -7.87 4.44 2.95
C LEU A 110 -8.87 5.54 2.60
N VAL A 111 -9.27 6.33 3.60
CA VAL A 111 -10.10 7.52 3.40
C VAL A 111 -9.31 8.77 3.78
N PHE A 112 -9.58 9.89 3.13
CA PHE A 112 -8.97 11.17 3.49
C PHE A 112 -9.83 11.88 4.53
N LEU A 113 -9.24 12.28 5.66
CA LEU A 113 -9.92 13.08 6.68
C LEU A 113 -9.07 14.30 7.06
N HIS A 114 -9.73 15.35 7.52
CA HIS A 114 -9.09 16.43 8.25
C HIS A 114 -8.53 15.91 9.59
N ALA A 115 -7.29 16.26 9.92
CA ALA A 115 -6.59 15.76 11.11
C ALA A 115 -7.22 16.25 12.43
N ASP A 116 -7.75 17.47 12.43
CA ASP A 116 -8.33 18.17 13.58
C ASP A 116 -9.79 17.76 13.83
N THR A 117 -10.63 17.83 12.81
CA THR A 117 -12.08 17.63 12.91
C THR A 117 -12.50 16.18 12.64
N ARG A 118 -11.63 15.38 12.00
CA ARG A 118 -11.94 14.03 11.50
C ARG A 118 -13.07 13.99 10.46
N LEU A 119 -13.48 15.15 9.94
CA LEU A 119 -14.44 15.25 8.86
C LEU A 119 -13.80 14.76 7.55
N ARG A 120 -14.65 14.27 6.64
CA ARG A 120 -14.22 13.79 5.32
C ARG A 120 -13.49 14.90 4.56
N TYR A 121 -12.37 14.53 3.97
CA TYR A 121 -11.61 15.35 3.04
C TYR A 121 -11.67 14.72 1.64
N GLY A 122 -11.48 15.53 0.61
CA GLY A 122 -11.39 15.06 -0.77
C GLY A 122 -10.01 14.45 -1.07
N MET A 123 -9.78 14.10 -2.33
CA MET A 123 -8.45 13.75 -2.82
C MET A 123 -7.50 14.96 -2.63
N PRO A 124 -6.36 14.81 -1.91
CA PRO A 124 -5.40 15.90 -1.75
C PRO A 124 -4.84 16.36 -3.10
N PRO A 125 -4.85 17.67 -3.42
CA PRO A 125 -4.36 18.18 -4.71
C PRO A 125 -2.94 17.72 -5.02
N VAL A 126 -2.04 17.74 -4.03
CA VAL A 126 -0.66 17.27 -4.20
C VAL A 126 -0.59 15.80 -4.60
N LEU A 127 -1.44 14.92 -4.05
CA LEU A 127 -1.44 13.51 -4.42
C LEU A 127 -2.05 13.32 -5.82
N MET A 128 -3.09 14.10 -6.17
CA MET A 128 -3.72 14.08 -7.48
C MET A 128 -2.75 14.49 -8.58
N GLU A 129 -2.07 15.63 -8.43
CA GLU A 129 -1.10 16.17 -9.39
C GLU A 129 0.06 15.19 -9.63
N ARG A 130 0.55 14.52 -8.57
CA ARG A 130 1.65 13.54 -8.68
C ARG A 130 1.22 12.23 -9.32
N LEU A 131 -0.04 11.83 -9.14
CA LEU A 131 -0.56 10.59 -9.72
C LEU A 131 -1.05 10.76 -11.16
N ALA A 132 -1.61 11.92 -11.53
CA ALA A 132 -2.23 12.16 -12.83
C ALA A 132 -1.39 11.69 -14.04
N PRO A 133 -0.05 11.93 -14.12
CA PRO A 133 0.77 11.48 -15.25
C PRO A 133 0.78 9.96 -15.49
N PHE A 134 0.51 9.16 -14.46
CA PHE A 134 0.46 7.69 -14.57
C PHE A 134 -0.89 7.16 -15.10
N PHE A 135 -1.88 8.04 -15.27
CA PHE A 135 -3.23 7.70 -15.73
C PHE A 135 -3.65 8.46 -16.99
N GLU A 136 -2.93 9.53 -17.38
CA GLU A 136 -3.21 10.32 -18.60
C GLU A 136 -2.80 9.63 -19.91
N LYS A 137 -2.06 8.52 -19.88
CA LYS A 137 -1.74 7.72 -21.07
C LYS A 137 -2.67 6.51 -21.20
N SER A 138 -3.74 6.69 -21.96
CA SER A 138 -4.33 5.63 -22.80
C SER A 138 -5.10 6.25 -23.97
N PRO A 139 -4.45 6.61 -25.09
CA PRO A 139 -5.03 6.29 -26.38
C PRO A 139 -4.84 4.78 -26.60
N GLN A 140 -5.95 4.09 -26.88
CA GLN A 140 -5.93 2.76 -27.48
C GLN A 140 -5.08 2.74 -28.76
#